data_AF-A0AAJ1H9U6-F1
#
_entry.id   AF-A0AAJ1H9U6-F1
#
_cell.length_a   1.000
_cell.length_b   1.000
_cell.length_c   1.000
_cell.angle_alpha   90.00
_cell.angle_beta   90.00
_cell.angle_gamma   90.00
#
_symmetry.space_group_name_H-M   'P 1'
#
loop_
_entity.id
_entity.type
_entity.pdbx_description
1 polymer ?
#
loop_
_entity_poly.entity_id
_entity_poly.type
_entity_poly.pdbx_seq_one_letter_code
_entity_poly.pdbx_strand_id
1 'polypeptide(L)'
;MAQLRAKARALRDDADGLRSRASALVAQADGLSSAGKAADAVRRRVQESGTELGKKAQLLDEAADALDAHAKAVDAVKAQIAEAERIARDLWNQAAHLAANVVNAVKDVASNAVNGFMQVIGAAGSGEPDHVRVSVHELGGQQVSDGQVASAKSFIAQVPSPPPSGSKDWIDVRGAAIRNGVG
;
A
#
# COMPACT_ATOMS: atom_id res chain seq x y z
N MET A 1 10.20 9.72 -5.02
CA MET A 1 11.15 9.59 -3.88
C MET A 1 12.60 9.89 -4.25
N ALA A 2 13.02 9.66 -5.49
CA ALA A 2 14.37 9.99 -5.97
C ALA A 2 14.76 11.47 -5.73
N GLN A 3 13.88 12.43 -6.00
CA GLN A 3 14.15 13.85 -5.74
C GLN A 3 14.35 14.17 -4.25
N LEU A 4 13.58 13.53 -3.35
CA LEU A 4 13.71 13.74 -1.90
C LEU A 4 15.04 13.17 -1.38
N ARG A 5 15.43 11.99 -1.86
CA ARG A 5 16.73 11.37 -1.57
C ARG A 5 17.89 12.18 -2.13
N ALA A 6 17.73 12.76 -3.33
CA ALA A 6 18.71 13.67 -3.90
C ALA A 6 18.88 14.93 -3.05
N LYS A 7 17.78 15.51 -2.55
CA LYS A 7 17.83 16.64 -1.61
C LYS A 7 18.52 16.27 -0.29
N ALA A 8 18.22 15.10 0.28
CA ALA A 8 18.88 14.63 1.49
C ALA A 8 20.40 14.47 1.30
N ARG A 9 20.85 13.98 0.14
CA ARG A 9 22.28 13.93 -0.21
C ARG A 9 22.90 15.31 -0.31
N ALA A 10 22.26 16.23 -1.03
CA ALA A 10 22.74 17.61 -1.16
C ALA A 10 22.90 18.30 0.21
N LEU A 11 21.97 18.07 1.16
CA LEU A 11 22.09 18.62 2.51
C LEU A 11 23.32 18.07 3.27
N ARG A 12 23.65 16.78 3.09
CA ARG A 12 24.85 16.18 3.69
C ARG A 12 26.13 16.75 3.05
N ASP A 13 26.14 16.89 1.73
CA ASP A 13 27.25 17.52 1.02
C ASP A 13 27.47 18.97 1.50
N ASP A 14 26.38 19.73 1.70
CA ASP A 14 26.44 21.08 2.28
C ASP A 14 26.95 21.07 3.73
N ALA A 15 26.53 20.09 4.55
CA ALA A 15 27.00 19.93 5.93
C ALA A 15 28.51 19.67 6.00
N ASP A 16 29.02 18.77 5.16
CA ASP A 16 30.44 18.47 5.05
C ASP A 16 31.25 19.67 4.52
N GLY A 17 30.65 20.44 3.60
CA GLY A 17 31.19 21.72 3.16
C GLY A 17 31.31 22.74 4.30
N LEU A 18 30.29 22.85 5.17
CA LEU A 18 30.33 23.74 6.34
C LEU A 18 31.38 23.31 7.36
N ARG A 19 31.50 22.01 7.66
CA ARG A 19 32.53 21.47 8.56
C ARG A 19 33.92 21.75 8.03
N SER A 20 34.16 21.50 6.74
CA SER A 20 35.44 21.75 6.08
C SER A 20 35.82 23.23 6.15
N ARG A 21 34.87 24.13 5.91
CA ARG A 21 35.07 25.59 6.04
C ARG A 21 35.35 26.01 7.48
N ALA A 22 34.64 25.44 8.46
CA ALA A 22 34.87 25.70 9.87
C ALA A 22 36.28 25.29 10.30
N SER A 23 36.71 24.08 9.93
CA SER A 23 38.08 23.59 10.21
C SER A 23 39.14 24.45 9.54
N ALA A 24 38.94 24.86 8.29
CA ALA A 24 39.87 25.74 7.58
C ALA A 24 39.97 27.13 8.24
N LEU A 25 38.84 27.69 8.70
CA LEU A 25 38.83 28.98 9.39
C LEU A 25 39.61 28.92 10.71
N VAL A 26 39.40 27.86 11.51
CA VAL A 26 40.12 27.64 12.77
C VAL A 26 41.62 27.48 12.51
N ALA A 27 42.01 26.65 11.54
CA ALA A 27 43.41 26.45 11.18
C ALA A 27 44.10 27.76 10.72
N GLN A 28 43.40 28.60 9.96
CA GLN A 28 43.91 29.91 9.55
C GLN A 28 44.12 30.85 10.75
N ALA A 29 43.21 30.83 11.73
CA ALA A 29 43.34 31.67 12.92
C ALA A 29 44.47 31.20 13.85
N ASP A 30 44.71 29.89 13.94
CA ASP A 30 45.82 29.32 14.72
C ASP A 30 47.18 29.62 14.07
N GLY A 31 47.23 29.79 12.75
CA GLY A 31 48.42 30.18 12.01
C GLY A 31 48.82 31.67 12.12
N LEU A 32 48.02 32.51 12.79
CA LEU A 32 48.35 33.92 13.00
C LEU A 32 49.54 34.05 13.97
N SER A 33 50.69 34.48 13.45
CA SER A 33 51.97 34.54 14.17
C SER A 33 52.11 35.68 15.19
N SER A 34 51.20 36.67 15.18
CA SER A 34 51.31 37.85 16.04
C SER A 34 50.79 37.58 17.45
N ALA A 35 51.67 37.67 18.46
CA ALA A 35 51.26 37.67 19.86
C ALA A 35 50.64 39.03 20.25
N GLY A 36 49.40 39.02 20.75
CA GLY A 36 48.74 40.23 21.26
C GLY A 36 47.22 40.12 21.42
N LYS A 37 46.62 41.02 22.21
CA LYS A 37 45.18 41.02 22.54
C LYS A 37 44.25 41.02 21.30
N ALA A 38 44.68 41.66 20.20
CA ALA A 38 43.93 41.67 18.95
C ALA A 38 43.89 40.29 18.28
N ALA A 39 45.02 39.57 18.24
CA ALA A 39 45.09 38.22 17.71
C ALA A 39 44.28 37.23 18.57
N ASP A 40 44.27 37.41 19.89
CA ASP A 40 43.42 36.62 20.81
C ASP A 40 41.92 36.86 20.55
N ALA A 41 41.53 38.11 20.29
CA ALA A 41 40.16 38.44 19.95
C ALA A 41 39.72 37.81 18.61
N VAL A 42 40.60 37.83 17.60
CA VAL A 42 40.35 37.18 16.31
C VAL A 42 40.20 35.67 16.48
N ARG A 43 41.12 35.01 17.21
CA ARG A 43 41.04 33.56 17.47
C ARG A 43 39.72 33.18 18.17
N ARG A 44 39.32 33.93 19.19
CA ARG A 44 38.03 33.70 19.87
C ARG A 44 36.84 33.83 18.93
N ARG A 45 36.80 34.89 18.12
CA ARG A 45 35.72 35.12 17.15
C ARG A 45 35.64 34.02 16.09
N VAL A 46 36.79 33.50 15.66
CA VAL A 46 36.87 32.37 14.73
C VAL A 46 36.39 31.07 15.37
N GLN A 47 36.76 30.80 16.62
CA GLN A 47 36.26 29.63 17.36
C GLN A 47 34.74 29.67 17.53
N GLU A 48 34.18 30.84 17.87
CA GLU A 48 32.73 31.06 17.93
C GLU A 48 32.09 30.78 16.56
N SER A 49 32.65 31.34 15.49
CA SER A 49 32.14 31.15 14.12
C SER A 49 32.23 29.69 13.68
N GLY A 50 33.31 28.99 13.98
CA GLY A 50 33.49 27.57 13.70
C GLY A 50 32.47 26.71 14.45
N THR A 51 32.20 27.04 15.71
CA THR A 51 31.17 26.37 16.52
C THR A 51 29.77 26.58 15.92
N GLU A 52 29.44 27.79 15.50
CA GLU A 52 28.16 28.09 14.84
C GLU A 52 28.01 27.39 13.49
N LEU A 53 29.08 27.29 12.70
CA LEU A 53 29.08 26.52 11.46
C LEU A 53 28.89 25.02 11.74
N GLY A 54 29.51 24.48 12.80
CA GLY A 54 29.32 23.10 13.23
C GLY A 54 27.88 22.80 13.62
N LYS A 55 27.23 23.68 14.39
CA LYS A 55 25.79 23.55 14.72
C LYS A 55 24.91 23.55 13.47
N LYS A 56 25.20 24.44 12.51
CA LYS A 56 24.45 24.48 11.24
C LYS A 56 24.64 23.21 10.42
N ALA A 57 25.85 22.68 10.36
CA ALA A 57 26.14 21.40 9.70
C ALA A 57 25.37 20.24 10.36
N GLN A 58 25.24 20.24 11.69
CA GLN A 58 24.43 19.25 12.39
C GLN A 58 22.94 19.36 12.01
N LEU A 59 22.37 20.58 11.97
CA LEU A 59 20.98 20.78 11.55
C LEU A 59 20.72 20.30 10.11
N LEU A 60 21.70 20.42 9.22
CA LEU A 60 21.60 19.91 7.85
C LEU A 60 21.57 18.38 7.82
N ASP A 61 22.39 17.70 8.62
CA ASP A 61 22.34 16.23 8.75
C ASP A 61 21.00 15.77 9.31
N GLU A 62 20.49 16.42 10.37
CA GLU A 62 19.19 16.10 10.96
C GLU A 62 18.05 16.27 9.94
N ALA A 63 18.10 17.33 9.13
CA ALA A 63 17.14 17.54 8.05
C ALA A 63 17.27 16.46 6.95
N ALA A 64 18.49 16.06 6.59
CA ALA A 64 18.72 14.99 5.63
C ALA A 64 18.14 13.65 6.10
N ASP A 65 18.36 13.31 7.38
CA ASP A 65 17.82 12.10 7.99
C ASP A 65 16.30 12.12 8.05
N ALA A 66 15.69 13.26 8.38
CA ALA A 66 14.24 13.43 8.36
C ALA A 66 13.66 13.23 6.95
N LEU A 67 14.31 13.74 5.91
CA LEU A 67 13.90 13.55 4.52
C LEU A 67 14.01 12.08 4.09
N ASP A 68 15.07 11.38 4.48
CA ASP A 68 15.23 9.95 4.19
C ASP A 68 14.22 9.08 4.93
N ALA A 69 13.93 9.39 6.20
CA ALA A 69 12.90 8.73 6.98
C ALA A 69 11.51 8.92 6.35
N HIS A 70 11.16 10.15 5.99
CA HIS A 70 9.93 10.43 5.26
C HIS A 70 9.90 9.67 3.93
N ALA A 71 11.04 9.59 3.23
CA ALA A 71 11.09 8.90 1.96
C ALA A 71 10.80 7.40 2.08
N LYS A 72 11.34 6.76 3.12
CA LYS A 72 11.05 5.36 3.46
C LYS A 72 9.60 5.16 3.86
N ALA A 73 9.02 6.06 4.66
CA ALA A 73 7.62 5.97 5.08
C ALA A 73 6.66 6.03 3.89
N VAL A 74 6.88 6.94 2.94
CA VAL A 74 6.06 7.03 1.72
C VAL A 74 6.20 5.77 0.85
N ASP A 75 7.41 5.22 0.70
CA ASP A 75 7.61 3.98 -0.06
C ASP A 75 6.90 2.79 0.62
N ALA A 76 6.89 2.72 1.96
CA ALA A 76 6.15 1.71 2.69
C ALA A 76 4.63 1.80 2.48
N VAL A 77 4.06 3.01 2.54
CA VAL A 77 2.63 3.23 2.25
C VAL A 77 2.30 2.83 0.81
N LYS A 78 3.15 3.18 -0.16
CA LYS A 78 2.96 2.76 -1.56
C LYS A 78 2.98 1.25 -1.73
N ALA A 79 3.87 0.55 -1.03
CA ALA A 79 3.92 -0.90 -1.05
C ALA A 79 2.63 -1.53 -0.46
N GLN A 80 2.10 -0.95 0.62
CA GLN A 80 0.81 -1.39 1.20
C GLN A 80 -0.35 -1.17 0.22
N ILE A 81 -0.39 -0.03 -0.47
CA ILE A 81 -1.40 0.24 -1.49
C ILE A 81 -1.28 -0.74 -2.65
N ALA A 82 -0.08 -1.00 -3.15
CA ALA A 82 0.14 -1.93 -4.26
C ALA A 82 -0.29 -3.37 -3.90
N GLU A 83 -0.01 -3.81 -2.68
CA GLU A 83 -0.46 -5.12 -2.21
C GLU A 83 -1.98 -5.18 -2.03
N ALA A 84 -2.58 -4.12 -1.47
CA ALA A 84 -4.03 -4.00 -1.37
C ALA A 84 -4.69 -4.02 -2.75
N GLU A 85 -4.14 -3.29 -3.73
CA GLU A 85 -4.61 -3.29 -5.11
C GLU A 85 -4.56 -4.69 -5.71
N ARG A 86 -3.44 -5.40 -5.60
CA ARG A 86 -3.29 -6.75 -6.15
C ARG A 86 -4.37 -7.68 -5.61
N ILE A 87 -4.47 -7.79 -4.29
CA ILE A 87 -5.46 -8.68 -3.63
C ILE A 87 -6.88 -8.27 -4.00
N ALA A 88 -7.21 -6.99 -3.81
CA ALA A 88 -8.58 -6.51 -4.01
C ALA A 88 -9.02 -6.59 -5.47
N ARG A 89 -8.11 -6.36 -6.42
CA ARG A 89 -8.39 -6.51 -7.85
C ARG A 89 -8.67 -7.97 -8.21
N ASP A 90 -7.90 -8.90 -7.67
CA ASP A 90 -8.14 -10.33 -7.89
C ASP A 90 -9.52 -10.75 -7.34
N LEU A 91 -9.85 -10.33 -6.12
CA LEU A 91 -11.16 -10.59 -5.51
C LEU A 91 -12.31 -9.94 -6.28
N TRP A 92 -12.11 -8.70 -6.74
CA TRP A 92 -13.10 -7.99 -7.55
C TRP A 92 -13.33 -8.69 -8.89
N ASN A 93 -12.27 -9.10 -9.59
CA ASN A 93 -12.39 -9.84 -10.85
C ASN A 93 -13.13 -11.17 -10.66
N GLN A 94 -12.83 -11.92 -9.59
CA GLN A 94 -13.51 -13.17 -9.27
C GLN A 94 -15.00 -12.95 -8.99
N ALA A 95 -15.33 -11.98 -8.14
CA ALA A 95 -16.72 -11.64 -7.81
C ALA A 95 -17.49 -11.12 -9.02
N ALA A 96 -16.88 -10.26 -9.84
CA ALA A 96 -17.48 -9.73 -11.06
C ALA A 96 -17.75 -10.86 -12.06
N HIS A 97 -16.78 -11.77 -12.23
CA HIS A 97 -16.95 -12.92 -13.10
C HIS A 97 -18.07 -13.84 -12.62
N LEU A 98 -18.12 -14.17 -11.32
CA LEU A 98 -19.19 -14.98 -10.75
C LEU A 98 -20.55 -14.29 -10.89
N ALA A 99 -20.67 -13.03 -10.47
CA ALA A 99 -21.93 -12.30 -10.50
C ALA A 99 -22.49 -12.14 -11.92
N ALA A 100 -21.62 -11.99 -12.92
CA ALA A 100 -22.02 -11.82 -14.32
C ALA A 100 -22.35 -13.14 -15.04
N ASN A 101 -21.70 -14.24 -14.66
CA ASN A 101 -21.76 -15.50 -15.43
C ASN A 101 -22.45 -16.66 -14.71
N VAL A 102 -22.88 -16.47 -13.44
CA VAL A 102 -23.68 -17.47 -12.74
C VAL A 102 -25.05 -17.62 -13.38
N VAL A 103 -25.47 -18.86 -13.59
CA VAL A 103 -26.79 -19.20 -14.13
C VAL A 103 -27.57 -20.09 -13.15
N ASN A 104 -28.89 -20.02 -13.19
CA ASN A 104 -29.75 -20.97 -12.47
C ASN A 104 -30.00 -22.16 -13.38
N ALA A 105 -29.35 -23.29 -13.09
CA ALA A 105 -29.59 -24.53 -13.80
C ALA A 105 -30.69 -25.32 -13.09
N VAL A 106 -31.68 -25.76 -13.85
CA VAL A 106 -32.72 -26.68 -13.36
C VAL A 106 -32.42 -28.08 -13.88
N LYS A 107 -32.33 -29.05 -12.98
CA LYS A 107 -31.98 -30.44 -13.31
C LYS A 107 -32.89 -31.39 -12.55
N ASP A 108 -33.15 -32.54 -13.15
CA ASP A 108 -33.76 -33.67 -12.45
C ASP A 108 -32.61 -34.53 -11.89
N VAL A 109 -32.63 -34.80 -10.58
CA VAL A 109 -31.61 -35.58 -9.88
C VAL A 109 -32.26 -36.60 -8.97
N ALA A 110 -31.59 -37.71 -8.70
CA ALA A 110 -32.05 -38.67 -7.71
C ALA A 110 -32.25 -38.00 -6.35
N SER A 111 -33.33 -38.36 -5.63
CA SER A 111 -33.70 -37.73 -4.36
C SER A 111 -32.60 -37.80 -3.30
N ASN A 112 -31.78 -38.85 -3.34
CA ASN A 112 -30.63 -39.05 -2.45
C ASN A 112 -29.35 -38.31 -2.90
N ALA A 113 -29.32 -37.75 -4.11
CA ALA A 113 -28.21 -36.99 -4.67
C ALA A 113 -28.35 -35.47 -4.46
N VAL A 114 -29.47 -35.02 -3.87
CA VAL A 114 -29.67 -33.61 -3.48
C VAL A 114 -28.63 -33.23 -2.44
N ASN A 115 -27.90 -32.15 -2.70
CA ASN A 115 -26.88 -31.63 -1.80
C ASN A 115 -27.24 -30.23 -1.27
N GLY A 116 -26.39 -29.66 -0.41
CA GLY A 116 -26.63 -28.37 0.22
C GLY A 116 -26.64 -27.15 -0.71
N PHE A 117 -26.31 -27.30 -2.00
CA PHE A 117 -26.36 -26.22 -3.00
C PHE A 117 -27.64 -26.29 -3.86
N MET A 118 -28.41 -27.37 -3.75
CA MET A 118 -29.59 -27.61 -4.56
C MET A 118 -30.84 -27.21 -3.79
N GLN A 119 -31.70 -26.42 -4.44
CA GLN A 119 -33.05 -26.15 -3.95
C GLN A 119 -34.04 -27.05 -4.68
N VAL A 120 -34.77 -27.89 -3.95
CA VAL A 120 -35.84 -28.72 -4.53
C VAL A 120 -37.00 -27.82 -4.92
N ILE A 121 -37.38 -27.85 -6.21
CA ILE A 121 -38.47 -27.03 -6.75
C ILE A 121 -39.71 -27.86 -7.14
N GLY A 122 -39.61 -29.19 -7.15
CA GLY A 122 -40.77 -30.07 -7.36
C GLY A 122 -40.42 -31.49 -7.80
N ALA A 123 -41.42 -32.21 -8.29
CA ALA A 123 -41.24 -33.52 -8.91
C ALA A 123 -40.43 -33.42 -10.22
N ALA A 124 -39.66 -34.47 -10.54
CA ALA A 124 -38.94 -34.55 -11.80
C ALA A 124 -39.90 -34.46 -13.00
N GLY A 125 -39.51 -33.71 -14.03
CA GLY A 125 -40.31 -33.66 -15.27
C GLY A 125 -39.97 -34.77 -16.26
N SER A 126 -38.89 -35.52 -16.02
CA SER A 126 -38.57 -36.78 -16.69
C SER A 126 -39.58 -37.89 -16.37
N GLY A 127 -40.35 -37.77 -15.27
CA GLY A 127 -41.31 -38.78 -14.85
C GLY A 127 -40.69 -39.97 -14.12
N GLU A 128 -39.40 -39.93 -13.80
CA GLU A 128 -38.76 -40.93 -12.94
C GLU A 128 -39.23 -40.77 -11.48
N PRO A 129 -39.74 -41.85 -10.85
CA PRO A 129 -40.41 -41.77 -9.54
C PRO A 129 -39.47 -41.39 -8.39
N ASP A 130 -38.18 -41.70 -8.51
CA ASP A 130 -37.17 -41.43 -7.47
C ASP A 130 -36.38 -40.13 -7.70
N HIS A 131 -36.70 -39.40 -8.77
CA HIS A 131 -36.03 -38.15 -9.13
C HIS A 131 -36.86 -36.93 -8.71
N VAL A 132 -36.15 -35.90 -8.28
CA VAL A 132 -36.71 -34.60 -7.93
C VAL A 132 -36.09 -33.54 -8.82
N ARG A 133 -36.87 -32.51 -9.10
CA ARG A 133 -36.40 -31.34 -9.83
C ARG A 133 -35.77 -30.36 -8.84
N VAL A 134 -34.53 -29.99 -9.11
CA VAL A 134 -33.75 -29.05 -8.31
C VAL A 134 -33.30 -27.86 -9.15
N SER A 135 -33.19 -26.69 -8.53
CA SER A 135 -32.45 -25.54 -9.04
C SER A 135 -31.13 -25.39 -8.30
N VAL A 136 -30.06 -25.13 -9.02
CA VAL A 136 -28.72 -24.87 -8.47
C VAL A 136 -28.04 -23.75 -9.26
N HIS A 137 -27.24 -22.93 -8.58
CA HIS A 137 -26.38 -21.96 -9.25
C HIS A 137 -25.18 -22.66 -9.89
N GLU A 138 -24.92 -22.37 -11.16
CA GLU A 138 -23.76 -22.93 -11.87
C GLU A 138 -22.91 -21.84 -12.52
N LEU A 139 -21.59 -22.03 -12.50
CA LEU A 139 -20.61 -21.26 -13.25
C LEU A 139 -19.77 -22.23 -14.08
N GLY A 140 -19.84 -22.13 -15.40
CA GLY A 140 -19.11 -23.05 -16.29
C GLY A 140 -19.47 -24.53 -16.08
N GLY A 141 -20.69 -24.83 -15.63
CA GLY A 141 -21.15 -26.19 -15.33
C GLY A 141 -20.73 -26.74 -13.96
N GLN A 142 -20.00 -25.96 -13.14
CA GLN A 142 -19.72 -26.29 -11.75
C GLN A 142 -20.73 -25.64 -10.82
N GLN A 143 -21.18 -26.38 -9.81
CA GLN A 143 -22.12 -25.88 -8.80
C GLN A 143 -21.44 -24.83 -7.92
N VAL A 144 -22.16 -23.75 -7.62
CA VAL A 144 -21.74 -22.66 -6.74
C VAL A 144 -22.81 -22.48 -5.68
N SER A 145 -22.41 -22.15 -4.45
CA SER A 145 -23.38 -21.94 -3.37
C SER A 145 -24.12 -20.60 -3.49
N ASP A 146 -25.38 -20.57 -3.06
CA ASP A 146 -26.19 -19.35 -2.96
C ASP A 146 -25.49 -18.26 -2.13
N GLY A 147 -24.81 -18.67 -1.05
CA GLY A 147 -24.02 -17.76 -0.20
C GLY A 147 -22.91 -17.06 -0.98
N GLN A 148 -22.12 -17.81 -1.77
CA GLN A 148 -21.06 -17.24 -2.60
C GLN A 148 -21.61 -16.30 -3.67
N VAL A 149 -22.74 -16.66 -4.30
CA VAL A 149 -23.40 -15.81 -5.31
C VAL A 149 -23.92 -14.53 -4.68
N ALA A 150 -24.57 -14.60 -3.52
CA ALA A 150 -25.07 -13.44 -2.79
C ALA A 150 -23.93 -12.52 -2.34
N SER A 151 -22.86 -13.09 -1.77
CA SER A 151 -21.64 -12.36 -1.38
C SER A 151 -21.01 -11.62 -2.56
N ALA A 152 -20.83 -12.31 -3.70
CA ALA A 152 -20.25 -11.70 -4.90
C ALA A 152 -21.13 -10.57 -5.45
N LYS A 153 -22.45 -10.78 -5.54
CA LYS A 153 -23.39 -9.74 -6.00
C LYS A 153 -23.42 -8.53 -5.07
N SER A 154 -23.43 -8.76 -3.75
CA SER A 154 -23.39 -7.69 -2.74
C SER A 154 -22.09 -6.88 -2.85
N PHE A 155 -20.95 -7.55 -2.99
CA PHE A 155 -19.67 -6.90 -3.14
C PHE A 155 -19.59 -6.05 -4.42
N ILE A 156 -20.05 -6.57 -5.57
CA ILE A 156 -20.08 -5.83 -6.84
C ILE A 156 -21.08 -4.66 -6.80
N ALA A 157 -22.20 -4.81 -6.10
CA ALA A 157 -23.12 -3.69 -5.88
C ALA A 157 -22.46 -2.56 -5.05
N GLN A 158 -21.62 -2.92 -4.07
CA GLN A 158 -20.87 -1.96 -3.27
C GLN A 158 -19.68 -1.34 -4.01
N VAL A 159 -19.02 -2.10 -4.88
CA VAL A 159 -17.89 -1.65 -5.70
C VAL A 159 -18.18 -1.93 -7.17
N PRO A 160 -19.00 -1.09 -7.85
CA PRO A 160 -19.43 -1.34 -9.22
C PRO A 160 -18.28 -1.26 -10.24
N SER A 161 -17.26 -0.48 -9.94
CA SER A 161 -16.08 -0.28 -10.78
C SER A 161 -14.81 -0.23 -9.93
N PRO A 162 -13.72 -0.85 -10.38
CA PRO A 162 -12.46 -0.83 -9.64
C PRO A 162 -11.85 0.59 -9.65
N PRO A 163 -11.19 1.02 -8.56
CA PRO A 163 -10.46 2.27 -8.52
C PRO A 163 -9.30 2.32 -9.54
N PRO A 164 -8.80 3.52 -9.90
CA PRO A 164 -7.57 3.65 -10.67
C PRO A 164 -6.38 2.96 -9.99
N SER A 165 -5.43 2.48 -10.79
CA SER A 165 -4.20 1.87 -10.25
C SER A 165 -3.40 2.83 -9.38
N GLY A 166 -2.87 2.31 -8.28
CA GLY A 166 -2.15 3.08 -7.26
C GLY A 166 -3.04 3.95 -6.36
N SER A 167 -4.38 3.89 -6.50
CA SER A 167 -5.26 4.61 -5.58
C SER A 167 -5.26 3.98 -4.18
N LYS A 168 -5.29 4.82 -3.14
CA LYS A 168 -5.48 4.37 -1.75
C LYS A 168 -6.82 3.66 -1.55
N ASP A 169 -7.81 3.92 -2.40
CA ASP A 169 -9.17 3.37 -2.28
C ASP A 169 -9.18 1.84 -2.44
N TRP A 170 -8.12 1.26 -3.00
CA TRP A 170 -7.92 -0.20 -3.01
C TRP A 170 -7.89 -0.82 -1.61
N ILE A 171 -7.50 -0.06 -0.58
CA ILE A 171 -7.58 -0.50 0.82
C ILE A 171 -9.04 -0.67 1.24
N ASP A 172 -9.91 0.26 0.84
CA ASP A 172 -11.34 0.23 1.16
C ASP A 172 -12.05 -0.89 0.39
N VAL A 173 -11.68 -1.10 -0.88
CA VAL A 173 -12.18 -2.23 -1.69
C VAL A 173 -11.80 -3.56 -1.05
N ARG A 174 -10.55 -3.71 -0.59
CA ARG A 174 -10.12 -4.91 0.15
C ARG A 174 -10.98 -5.11 1.41
N GLY A 175 -11.21 -4.03 2.17
CA GLY A 175 -12.09 -4.08 3.34
C GLY A 175 -13.53 -4.46 3.00
N ALA A 176 -14.06 -3.99 1.86
CA ALA A 176 -15.39 -4.36 1.36
C ALA A 176 -15.46 -5.84 0.98
N ALA A 177 -14.45 -6.38 0.30
CA ALA A 177 -14.39 -7.80 -0.04
C ALA A 177 -14.46 -8.68 1.23
N ILE A 178 -13.65 -8.38 2.24
CA ILE A 178 -13.63 -9.08 3.54
C ILE A 178 -15.01 -9.02 4.21
N ARG A 179 -15.65 -7.85 4.26
CA ARG A 179 -16.97 -7.68 4.89
C ARG A 179 -18.08 -8.48 4.18
N ASN A 180 -17.98 -8.62 2.86
CA ASN A 180 -18.94 -9.39 2.07
C ASN A 180 -18.61 -10.89 2.04
N GLY A 181 -17.52 -11.33 2.66
CA GLY A 181 -17.09 -12.73 2.61
C GLY A 181 -16.59 -13.18 1.24
N VAL A 182 -16.05 -12.25 0.45
CA VAL A 182 -15.42 -12.52 -0.84
C VAL A 182 -13.93 -12.74 -0.59
N GLY A 183 -13.50 -14.00 -0.61
CA GLY A 183 -12.10 -14.42 -0.42
C GLY A 183 -11.97 -15.80 0.20
#